data_AF-A0A2M7JDD4-F1
#
_entry.id   AF-A0A2M7JDD4-F1
#
_cell.length_a   1.000
_cell.length_b   1.000
_cell.length_c   1.000
_cell.angle_alpha   90.00
_cell.angle_beta   90.00
_cell.angle_gamma   90.00
#
_symmetry.space_group_name_H-M   'P 1'
#
loop_
_entity.id
_entity.type
_entity.pdbx_description
1 polymer ?
#
loop_
_entity_poly.entity_id
_entity_poly.type
_entity_poly.pdbx_seq_one_letter_code
_entity_poly.pdbx_strand_id
1 'polypeptide(L)'
;MKGKLIRKSVSEPDIKAIEKQTELDDAWLSSHFEELSREHAGEHVAVVDQKAVAFGRDFGDAYKKAKMKSLGKSPLVAYIPKEGDELLLV
;
A
#
# COMPACT_ATOMS: atom_id res chain seq x y z
N MET A 1 24.60 -25.90 -1.75
CA MET A 1 24.04 -25.66 -0.40
C MET A 1 22.69 -24.97 -0.56
N LYS A 2 21.58 -25.63 -0.24
CA LYS A 2 20.25 -25.00 -0.28
C LYS A 2 20.00 -24.35 1.09
N GLY A 3 20.10 -23.02 1.15
CA GLY A 3 19.81 -22.26 2.36
C GLY A 3 18.36 -22.49 2.77
N LYS A 4 18.16 -23.04 3.97
CA LYS A 4 16.85 -23.21 4.59
C LYS A 4 16.27 -21.82 4.82
N LEU A 5 15.26 -21.43 4.03
CA LEU A 5 14.52 -20.20 4.28
C LEU A 5 13.74 -20.39 5.60
N ILE A 6 14.29 -19.91 6.71
CA ILE A 6 13.58 -19.91 7.99
C ILE A 6 12.53 -18.81 7.89
N ARG A 7 11.27 -19.18 7.61
CA ARG A 7 10.14 -18.27 7.80
C ARG A 7 10.01 -18.04 9.31
N LYS A 8 10.52 -16.91 9.80
CA LYS A 8 10.26 -16.46 11.17
C LYS A 8 8.74 -16.26 11.27
N SER A 9 8.09 -16.93 12.21
CA SER A 9 6.68 -16.68 12.51
C SER A 9 6.54 -15.23 12.97
N VAL A 10 5.60 -14.49 12.39
CA VAL A 10 5.26 -13.13 12.83
C VAL A 10 4.61 -13.25 14.22
N SER A 11 5.07 -12.49 15.20
CA SER A 11 4.50 -12.55 16.56
C SER A 11 3.18 -11.78 16.64
N GLU A 12 2.31 -12.09 17.60
CA GLU A 12 1.05 -11.32 17.80
C GLU A 12 1.29 -9.81 17.99
N PRO A 13 2.29 -9.36 18.76
CA PRO A 13 2.62 -7.93 18.83
C PRO A 13 2.99 -7.33 17.47
N ASP A 14 3.73 -8.08 16.62
CA ASP A 14 4.10 -7.62 15.28
C ASP A 14 2.86 -7.50 14.39
N ILE A 15 1.92 -8.45 14.47
CA ILE A 15 0.64 -8.39 13.74
C ILE A 15 -0.14 -7.14 14.14
N LYS A 16 -0.32 -6.90 15.44
CA LYS A 16 -1.02 -5.70 15.94
C LYS A 16 -0.35 -4.41 15.51
N ALA A 17 0.98 -4.39 15.46
CA ALA A 17 1.72 -3.23 14.98
C ALA A 17 1.49 -2.99 13.48
N ILE A 18 1.48 -4.05 12.67
CA ILE A 18 1.19 -3.96 11.23
C ILE A 18 -0.25 -3.49 10.99
N GLU A 19 -1.23 -4.05 11.72
CA GLU A 19 -2.63 -3.65 11.65
C GLU A 19 -2.80 -2.16 11.99
N LYS A 20 -2.26 -1.73 13.13
CA LYS A 20 -2.30 -0.32 13.53
C LYS A 20 -1.63 0.61 12.50
N GLN A 21 -0.50 0.19 11.93
CA GLN A 21 0.16 0.97 10.90
C GLN A 21 -0.70 1.06 9.62
N THR A 22 -1.36 -0.04 9.25
CA THR A 22 -2.26 -0.10 8.09
C THR A 22 -3.46 0.82 8.28
N GLU A 23 -4.06 0.86 9.48
CA GLU A 23 -5.14 1.80 9.82
C GLU A 23 -4.71 3.26 9.68
N LEU A 24 -3.49 3.60 10.11
CA LEU A 24 -2.96 4.96 9.97
C LEU A 24 -2.71 5.34 8.51
N ASP A 25 -2.17 4.40 7.71
CA ASP A 25 -1.94 4.61 6.28
C ASP A 25 -3.25 4.75 5.50
N ASP A 26 -4.29 4.00 5.88
CA ASP A 26 -5.63 4.08 5.30
C ASP A 26 -6.35 5.40 5.66
N ALA A 27 -6.23 5.85 6.91
CA ALA A 27 -6.74 7.15 7.33
C ALA A 27 -6.04 8.31 6.58
N TRP A 28 -4.72 8.20 6.37
CA TRP A 28 -3.98 9.15 5.57
C TRP A 28 -4.45 9.14 4.11
N LEU A 29 -4.57 7.95 3.50
CA LEU A 29 -5.07 7.79 2.13
C LEU A 29 -6.45 8.44 1.96
N SER A 30 -7.37 8.16 2.87
CA SER A 30 -8.74 8.70 2.85
C SER A 30 -8.75 10.23 2.93
N SER A 31 -7.91 10.83 3.77
CA SER A 31 -7.79 12.30 3.91
C SER A 31 -7.12 13.00 2.74
N HIS A 32 -6.35 12.27 1.91
CA HIS A 32 -5.67 12.81 0.72
C HIS A 32 -6.33 12.34 -0.59
N PHE A 33 -7.44 11.61 -0.50
CA PHE A 33 -8.05 10.96 -1.65
C PHE A 33 -8.47 11.94 -2.74
N GLU A 34 -8.95 13.12 -2.37
CA GLU A 34 -9.37 14.15 -3.32
C GLU A 34 -8.19 14.70 -4.15
N GLU A 35 -7.04 14.91 -3.52
CA GLU A 35 -5.80 15.33 -4.20
C GLU A 35 -5.29 14.22 -5.13
N LEU A 36 -5.22 13.00 -4.60
CA LEU A 36 -4.78 11.83 -5.37
C LEU A 36 -5.70 11.56 -6.57
N SER A 37 -7.01 11.76 -6.43
CA SER A 37 -7.97 11.60 -7.52
C SER A 37 -7.80 12.64 -8.63
N ARG A 38 -7.29 13.83 -8.32
CA ARG A 38 -6.99 14.85 -9.35
C ARG A 38 -5.72 14.55 -10.11
N GLU A 39 -4.69 14.05 -9.44
CA GLU A 39 -3.34 13.94 -10.00
C GLU A 39 -3.01 12.53 -10.53
N HIS A 40 -3.65 11.51 -9.97
CA HIS A 40 -3.29 10.09 -10.14
C HIS A 40 -4.48 9.18 -10.46
N ALA A 41 -5.54 9.74 -11.06
CA ALA A 41 -6.72 8.97 -11.46
C ALA A 41 -6.33 7.80 -12.40
N GLY A 42 -6.82 6.60 -12.09
CA GLY A 42 -6.51 5.38 -12.85
C GLY A 42 -5.19 4.71 -12.48
N GLU A 43 -4.45 5.23 -11.50
CA GLU A 43 -3.23 4.61 -10.98
C GLU A 43 -3.48 3.88 -9.65
N HIS A 44 -2.53 3.03 -9.27
CA HIS A 44 -2.42 2.47 -7.93
C HIS A 44 -1.41 3.28 -7.15
N VAL A 45 -1.82 3.81 -5.99
CA VAL A 45 -0.94 4.48 -5.03
C VAL A 45 -0.48 3.49 -3.98
N ALA A 46 0.79 3.54 -3.62
CA ALA A 46 1.34 2.82 -2.49
C ALA A 46 1.69 3.80 -1.36
N VAL A 47 1.07 3.59 -0.20
CA VAL A 47 1.24 4.38 1.02
C VAL A 47 2.09 3.61 2.03
N VAL A 48 3.04 4.30 2.63
CA VAL A 48 3.88 3.78 3.73
C VAL A 48 4.13 4.92 4.71
N ASP A 49 3.87 4.70 5.99
CA ASP A 49 4.06 5.70 7.05
C ASP A 49 3.37 7.03 6.73
N GLN A 50 2.09 6.97 6.36
CA GLN A 50 1.25 8.13 6.06
C GLN A 50 1.84 9.00 4.93
N LYS A 51 2.40 8.36 3.90
CA LYS A 51 2.93 9.03 2.73
C LYS A 51 2.78 8.18 1.48
N ALA A 52 2.33 8.78 0.37
CA ALA A 52 2.44 8.19 -0.95
C ALA A 52 3.92 8.06 -1.35
N VAL A 53 4.43 6.83 -1.46
CA VAL A 53 5.84 6.55 -1.78
C VAL A 53 6.04 6.06 -3.21
N ALA A 54 5.00 5.54 -3.85
CA ALA A 54 5.05 5.10 -5.24
C ALA A 54 3.67 5.11 -5.91
N PHE A 55 3.69 5.23 -7.23
CA PHE A 55 2.53 5.08 -8.11
C PHE A 55 2.84 4.04 -9.20
N GLY A 56 1.82 3.35 -9.67
CA GLY A 56 1.94 2.36 -10.73
C GLY A 56 0.65 2.17 -11.49
N ARG A 57 0.76 1.69 -12.73
CA ARG A 57 -0.41 1.41 -13.60
C ARG A 57 -1.22 0.20 -13.12
N ASP A 58 -0.59 -0.66 -12.32
CA ASP A 58 -1.21 -1.81 -11.68
C ASP A 58 -0.70 -1.95 -10.23
N PHE A 59 -1.44 -2.74 -9.44
CA PHE A 59 -1.09 -3.02 -8.04
C PHE A 59 0.35 -3.50 -7.87
N GLY A 60 0.79 -4.43 -8.74
CA GLY A 60 2.09 -5.07 -8.62
C GLY A 60 3.24 -4.11 -8.85
N ASP A 61 3.09 -3.19 -9.82
CA ASP A 61 4.06 -2.13 -10.11
C ASP A 61 4.20 -1.16 -8.93
N ALA A 62 3.08 -0.63 -8.41
CA ALA A 62 3.08 0.25 -7.25
C ALA A 62 3.69 -0.43 -6.02
N TYR A 63 3.31 -1.68 -5.74
CA TYR A 63 3.82 -2.47 -4.63
C TYR A 63 5.33 -2.70 -4.74
N LYS A 64 5.82 -3.16 -5.89
CA LYS A 64 7.27 -3.41 -6.10
C LYS A 64 8.08 -2.13 -5.93
N LYS A 65 7.64 -1.02 -6.51
CA LYS A 65 8.27 0.30 -6.35
C LYS A 65 8.33 0.72 -4.89
N ALA A 66 7.23 0.56 -4.15
CA ALA A 66 7.20 0.88 -2.73
C ALA A 66 8.14 -0.02 -1.90
N LYS A 67 8.17 -1.33 -2.16
CA LYS A 67 9.07 -2.26 -1.46
C LYS A 67 10.56 -1.95 -1.68
N MET A 68 10.92 -1.44 -2.85
CA MET A 68 12.30 -0.99 -3.12
C MET A 68 12.66 0.28 -2.34
N LYS A 69 11.69 1.18 -2.12
CA LYS A 69 11.90 2.45 -1.40
C LYS A 69 11.80 2.31 0.12
N SER A 70 10.99 1.36 0.60
CA SER A 70 10.67 1.17 2.01
C SER A 70 11.00 -0.26 2.46
N LEU A 71 12.30 -0.53 2.62
CA LEU A 71 12.79 -1.85 3.03
C LEU A 71 12.21 -2.28 4.38
N GLY A 72 11.75 -3.53 4.45
CA GLY A 72 11.18 -4.12 5.67
C GLY A 72 9.75 -3.70 6.00
N LYS A 73 9.16 -2.75 5.28
CA LYS A 73 7.77 -2.29 5.51
C LYS A 73 6.78 -2.96 4.58
N SER A 74 5.51 -3.03 5.00
CA SER A 74 4.40 -3.53 4.19
C SER A 74 3.57 -2.35 3.69
N PRO A 75 3.63 -2.00 2.39
CA PRO A 75 2.85 -0.88 1.86
C PRO A 75 1.37 -1.23 1.76
N LEU A 76 0.50 -0.28 2.11
CA LEU A 76 -0.89 -0.26 1.71
C LEU A 76 -0.95 0.17 0.25
N VAL A 77 -1.63 -0.59 -0.62
CA VAL A 77 -1.78 -0.23 -2.02
C VAL A 77 -3.25 -0.16 -2.36
N ALA A 78 -3.68 0.97 -2.90
CA ALA A 78 -5.06 1.24 -3.28
C ALA A 78 -5.14 1.75 -4.71
N TYR A 79 -6.21 1.40 -5.40
CA TYR A 79 -6.54 1.97 -6.70
C TYR A 79 -7.20 3.34 -6.52
N ILE A 80 -6.75 4.32 -7.29
CA ILE A 80 -7.39 5.63 -7.38
C ILE A 80 -8.34 5.61 -8.58
N PRO A 81 -9.67 5.60 -8.37
CA PRO A 81 -10.65 5.54 -9.44
C PRO A 81 -10.56 6.76 -10.35
N LYS A 82 -10.83 6.55 -11.63
CA LYS A 82 -11.07 7.63 -12.61
C LYS A 82 -12.54 7.65 -13.00
N GLU A 83 -12.96 8.76 -13.60
CA GLU A 83 -14.33 8.91 -14.11
C GLU A 83 -14.70 7.76 -15.05
N GLY A 84 -15.87 7.16 -14.81
CA GLY A 84 -16.38 6.02 -15.57
C GLY A 84 -15.96 4.65 -15.04
N ASP A 85 -15.11 4.56 -14.01
CA ASP A 85 -14.85 3.30 -13.33
C ASP A 85 -16.06 2.88 -12.48
N GLU A 86 -16.43 1.60 -12.56
CA GLU A 86 -17.39 0.98 -11.65
C GLU A 86 -16.62 0.24 -10.55
N LEU A 87 -16.72 0.73 -9.32
CA LEU A 87 -16.13 0.08 -8.16
C LEU A 87 -17.14 -0.89 -7.55
N LEU A 88 -16.78 -2.18 -7.52
CA LEU A 88 -17.49 -3.15 -6.72
C LEU A 88 -16.97 -3.07 -5.27
N LEU A 89 -17.80 -2.49 -4.40
CA LEU A 89 -17.60 -2.61 -2.96
C LEU A 89 -17.94 -4.06 -2.58
N VAL A 90 -16.93 -4.83 -2.18
CA VAL A 90 -17.07 -6.23 -1.70
C VAL A 90 -16.91 -6.31 -0.18
#